data_AF-A0A0S4U4B0-F1
#
_entry.id   AF-A0A0S4U4B0-F1
#
_cell.length_a   1.000
_cell.length_b   1.000
_cell.length_c   1.000
_cell.angle_alpha   90.00
_cell.angle_beta   90.00
_cell.angle_gamma   90.00
#
_symmetry.space_group_name_H-M   'P 1'
#
loop_
_entity.id
_entity.type
_entity.pdbx_description
1 polymer ?
#
loop_
_entity_poly.entity_id
_entity_poly.type
_entity_poly.pdbx_seq_one_letter_code
_entity_poly.pdbx_strand_id
1 'polypeptide(L)'
;MKAARFEKECLPDIDPYCYAVEVRAEFQVSAELRKFCRRLASAAVKRARNEFAPASGRLDIDDTSEFEIAGLDVDAALRADRIPDVDKLWESLSTRYGGKAGVEAAYKQAAERIIRNFGLDRQKEVKRTSSGVTLRKSVYSEASYSSAGRRRIGYHSCSHTADCLDGMVTFAVQAGAQRAAEGMKSINVHCFEYEYREKLVYPELEIVFFKEAWEFKFSHPLAEKLMIFVGQYGAEYLERRAREAR
;
A
#
# COMPACT_ATOMS: atom_id res chain seq x y z
N MET A 1 17.34 -3.26 -38.04
CA MET A 1 18.38 -2.35 -38.58
C MET A 1 18.79 -2.67 -40.02
N LYS A 2 19.02 -3.94 -40.41
CA LYS A 2 19.43 -4.27 -41.81
C LYS A 2 18.38 -3.94 -42.88
N ALA A 3 17.09 -4.18 -42.63
CA ALA A 3 16.02 -3.93 -43.61
C ALA A 3 15.75 -2.44 -43.87
N ALA A 4 15.76 -1.60 -42.82
CA ALA A 4 15.52 -0.17 -42.96
C ALA A 4 16.73 0.60 -43.54
N ARG A 5 17.96 0.10 -43.33
CA ARG A 5 19.13 0.56 -44.09
C ARG A 5 19.04 0.15 -45.56
N PHE A 6 18.63 -1.08 -45.84
CA PHE A 6 18.42 -1.55 -47.20
C PHE A 6 17.39 -0.71 -47.97
N GLU A 7 16.24 -0.39 -47.38
CA GLU A 7 15.26 0.51 -48.02
C GLU A 7 15.84 1.89 -48.33
N LYS A 8 16.56 2.51 -47.37
CA LYS A 8 17.19 3.82 -47.58
C LYS A 8 18.33 3.82 -48.60
N GLU A 9 19.10 2.73 -48.67
CA GLU A 9 20.25 2.62 -49.57
C GLU A 9 19.83 2.21 -51.00
N CYS A 10 18.77 1.41 -51.14
CA CYS A 10 18.31 0.90 -52.43
C CYS A 10 17.18 1.71 -53.07
N LEU A 11 16.48 2.56 -52.32
CA LEU A 11 15.34 3.38 -52.81
C LEU A 11 15.48 4.86 -52.39
N PRO A 12 16.55 5.56 -52.80
CA PRO A 12 16.86 6.92 -52.31
C PRO A 12 15.88 8.02 -52.73
N ASP A 13 15.11 7.80 -53.81
CA ASP A 13 14.22 8.80 -54.41
C ASP A 13 12.75 8.68 -53.93
N ILE A 14 12.48 7.79 -52.97
CA ILE A 14 11.14 7.64 -52.39
C ILE A 14 10.99 8.61 -51.22
N ASP A 15 9.84 9.29 -51.17
CA ASP A 15 9.52 10.21 -50.08
C ASP A 15 9.55 9.48 -48.73
N PRO A 16 10.22 10.03 -47.69
CA PRO A 16 10.35 9.41 -46.37
C PRO A 16 9.06 8.85 -45.74
N TYR A 17 7.88 9.36 -46.06
CA TYR A 17 6.61 8.82 -45.54
C TYR A 17 6.17 7.50 -46.21
N CYS A 18 6.82 7.09 -47.30
CA CYS A 18 6.53 5.86 -48.04
C CYS A 18 7.43 4.68 -47.64
N TYR A 19 8.40 4.85 -46.72
CA TYR A 19 9.19 3.73 -46.22
C TYR A 19 8.33 2.79 -45.37
N ALA A 20 8.36 1.49 -45.68
CA ALA A 20 7.62 0.50 -44.91
C ALA A 20 8.27 0.22 -43.55
N VAL A 21 9.56 0.54 -43.39
CA VAL A 21 10.30 0.32 -42.15
C VAL A 21 11.00 1.59 -41.68
N GLU A 22 10.49 2.19 -40.60
CA GLU A 22 11.12 3.35 -39.99
C GLU A 22 12.32 2.93 -39.12
N VAL A 23 13.50 3.51 -39.38
CA VAL A 23 14.61 3.45 -38.40
C VAL A 23 14.20 4.34 -37.24
N ARG A 24 13.84 3.74 -36.10
CA ARG A 24 13.57 4.49 -34.87
C ARG A 24 14.73 5.44 -34.59
N ALA A 25 14.39 6.71 -34.40
CA ALA A 25 15.39 7.70 -34.09
C ALA A 25 16.05 7.38 -32.74
N GLU A 26 17.34 7.69 -32.61
CA GLU A 26 18.15 7.37 -31.43
C GLU A 26 17.52 7.90 -30.12
N PHE A 27 16.87 9.08 -30.16
CA PHE A 27 16.16 9.63 -29.02
C PHE A 27 14.99 8.75 -28.55
N GLN A 28 14.30 8.06 -29.46
CA GLN A 28 13.20 7.15 -29.13
C GLN A 28 13.74 5.90 -28.43
N VAL A 29 14.86 5.37 -28.93
CA VAL A 29 15.55 4.21 -28.32
C VAL A 29 16.03 4.55 -26.91
N SER A 30 16.65 5.71 -26.72
CA SER A 30 17.11 6.19 -25.40
C SER A 30 15.95 6.42 -24.43
N ALA A 31 14.81 6.94 -24.91
CA ALA A 31 13.61 7.11 -24.09
C ALA A 31 12.97 5.77 -23.68
N GLU A 32 12.98 4.78 -24.57
CA GLU A 32 12.51 3.42 -24.28
C GLU A 32 13.41 2.72 -23.26
N LEU A 33 14.73 2.82 -23.43
CA LEU A 33 15.70 2.26 -22.48
C LEU A 33 15.54 2.87 -21.09
N ARG A 34 15.38 4.19 -20.98
CA ARG A 34 15.08 4.87 -19.72
C ARG A 34 13.81 4.33 -19.06
N LYS A 35 12.72 4.20 -19.83
CA LYS A 35 11.46 3.64 -19.32
C LYS A 35 11.63 2.20 -18.85
N PHE A 36 12.36 1.38 -19.61
CA PHE A 36 12.65 0.01 -19.27
C PHE A 36 13.42 -0.09 -17.94
N CYS A 37 14.53 0.63 -17.78
CA CYS A 37 15.34 0.61 -16.56
C CYS A 37 14.55 1.08 -15.33
N ARG A 38 13.76 2.15 -15.44
CA ARG A 38 12.90 2.61 -14.33
C ARG A 38 11.86 1.56 -13.95
N ARG A 39 11.22 0.92 -14.94
CA ARG A 39 10.25 -0.15 -14.68
C ARG A 39 10.91 -1.38 -14.03
N LEU A 40 12.13 -1.71 -14.42
CA LEU A 40 12.89 -2.80 -13.82
C LEU A 40 13.23 -2.52 -12.36
N ALA A 41 13.70 -1.31 -12.04
CA ALA A 41 13.98 -0.88 -10.67
C ALA A 41 12.70 -0.89 -9.80
N SER A 42 11.59 -0.33 -10.30
CA SER A 42 10.31 -0.40 -9.58
C SER A 42 9.78 -1.82 -9.44
N ALA A 43 10.05 -2.72 -10.40
CA ALA A 43 9.72 -4.12 -10.28
C ALA A 43 10.52 -4.82 -9.17
N ALA A 44 11.80 -4.47 -8.97
CA ALA A 44 12.59 -4.95 -7.85
C ALA A 44 12.03 -4.51 -6.49
N VAL A 45 11.63 -3.23 -6.36
CA VAL A 45 10.96 -2.73 -5.14
C VAL A 45 9.62 -3.43 -4.93
N LYS A 46 8.82 -3.59 -5.99
CA LYS A 46 7.54 -4.33 -5.92
C LYS A 46 7.75 -5.78 -5.49
N ARG A 47 8.81 -6.44 -5.96
CA ARG A 47 9.18 -7.78 -5.51
C ARG A 47 9.53 -7.77 -4.02
N ALA A 48 10.36 -6.83 -3.56
CA ALA A 48 10.72 -6.69 -2.15
C ALA A 48 9.49 -6.47 -1.24
N ARG A 49 8.54 -5.62 -1.65
CA ARG A 49 7.26 -5.42 -0.94
C ARG A 49 6.50 -6.73 -0.74
N ASN A 50 6.54 -7.64 -1.71
CA ASN A 50 5.84 -8.93 -1.62
C ASN A 50 6.64 -9.99 -0.87
N GLU A 51 7.96 -10.04 -1.06
CA GLU A 51 8.84 -11.08 -0.53
C GLU A 51 9.16 -10.86 0.96
N PHE A 52 9.25 -9.60 1.39
CA PHE A 52 9.62 -9.24 2.77
C PHE A 52 8.43 -8.83 3.65
N ALA A 53 7.22 -8.79 3.10
CA ALA A 53 6.01 -8.55 3.89
C ALA A 53 5.62 -9.79 4.73
N PRO A 54 4.95 -9.58 5.89
CA PRO A 54 4.36 -10.68 6.64
C PRO A 54 3.22 -11.32 5.86
N ALA A 55 2.90 -12.58 6.19
CA ALA A 55 1.79 -13.30 5.58
C ALA A 55 0.49 -12.48 5.66
N SER A 56 -0.12 -12.21 4.50
CA SER A 56 -1.34 -11.39 4.34
C SER A 56 -1.26 -9.93 4.83
N GLY A 57 -0.09 -9.43 5.21
CA GLY A 57 0.12 -8.02 5.55
C GLY A 57 0.72 -7.22 4.39
N ARG A 58 0.73 -5.90 4.55
CA ARG A 58 1.23 -4.96 3.55
C ARG A 58 2.47 -4.24 4.08
N LEU A 59 3.58 -4.38 3.34
CA LEU A 59 4.79 -3.57 3.50
C LEU A 59 4.81 -2.48 2.44
N ASP A 60 4.77 -1.23 2.89
CA ASP A 60 5.02 -0.07 2.04
C ASP A 60 6.52 0.23 2.03
N ILE A 61 7.08 0.27 0.83
CA ILE A 61 8.44 0.71 0.55
C ILE A 61 8.29 1.87 -0.43
N ASP A 62 8.98 2.99 -0.22
CA ASP A 62 8.94 4.12 -1.14
C ASP A 62 10.04 3.98 -2.20
N ASP A 63 9.66 3.85 -3.48
CA ASP A 63 10.62 3.62 -4.58
C ASP A 63 11.69 4.71 -4.62
N THR A 64 11.30 5.98 -4.45
CA THR A 64 12.21 7.13 -4.63
C THR A 64 13.31 7.13 -3.58
N SER A 65 12.95 7.02 -2.30
CA SER A 65 13.92 6.97 -1.21
C SER A 65 14.81 5.74 -1.27
N GLU A 66 14.29 4.58 -1.68
CA GLU A 66 15.13 3.38 -1.84
C GLU A 66 16.12 3.50 -3.00
N PHE A 67 15.73 4.17 -4.09
CA PHE A 67 16.66 4.45 -5.18
C PHE A 67 17.78 5.38 -4.72
N GLU A 68 17.46 6.43 -3.98
CA GLU A 68 18.46 7.34 -3.41
C GLU A 68 19.42 6.61 -2.45
N ILE A 69 18.90 5.77 -1.56
CA ILE A 69 19.69 5.02 -0.57
C ILE A 69 20.60 3.99 -1.24
N ALA A 70 20.13 3.31 -2.29
CA ALA A 70 20.97 2.42 -3.10
C ALA A 70 21.98 3.17 -4.00
N GLY A 71 21.81 4.48 -4.16
CA GLY A 71 22.58 5.30 -5.11
C GLY A 71 22.22 4.99 -6.57
N LEU A 72 20.99 4.56 -6.83
CA LEU A 72 20.49 4.24 -8.16
C LEU A 72 19.96 5.51 -8.85
N ASP A 73 20.77 6.09 -9.73
CA ASP A 73 20.33 7.13 -10.67
C ASP A 73 20.32 6.57 -12.10
N VAL A 74 19.12 6.23 -12.58
CA VAL A 74 18.91 5.70 -13.94
C VAL A 74 19.35 6.71 -15.00
N ASP A 75 19.10 8.01 -14.79
CA ASP A 75 19.38 9.02 -15.81
C ASP A 75 20.88 9.36 -15.86
N ALA A 76 21.56 9.39 -14.72
CA ALA A 76 23.01 9.55 -14.69
C ALA A 76 23.74 8.32 -15.26
N ALA A 77 23.29 7.10 -14.94
CA ALA A 77 23.88 5.88 -15.47
C ALA A 77 23.77 5.82 -17.01
N LEU A 78 22.58 6.07 -17.55
CA LEU A 78 22.35 6.05 -19.00
C LEU A 78 23.08 7.19 -19.73
N ARG A 79 23.19 8.39 -19.13
CA ARG A 79 24.01 9.49 -19.70
C ARG A 79 25.50 9.15 -19.75
N ALA A 80 25.97 8.30 -18.85
CA ALA A 80 27.34 7.81 -18.82
C ALA A 80 27.54 6.53 -19.66
N ASP A 81 26.57 6.14 -20.48
CA ASP A 81 26.55 4.91 -21.29
C ASP A 81 26.74 3.63 -20.46
N ARG A 82 26.18 3.61 -19.24
CA ARG A 82 26.20 2.47 -18.32
C ARG A 82 24.77 1.98 -18.04
N ILE A 83 24.64 0.67 -17.79
CA ILE A 83 23.39 0.08 -17.33
C ILE A 83 23.21 0.41 -15.84
N PRO A 84 22.04 0.92 -15.40
CA PRO A 84 21.77 1.17 -13.99
C PRO A 84 21.86 -0.14 -13.17
N ASP A 85 22.53 -0.06 -12.02
CA ASP A 85 22.82 -1.23 -11.17
C ASP A 85 21.61 -1.58 -10.28
N VAL A 86 20.72 -2.40 -10.82
CA VAL A 86 19.53 -2.90 -10.10
C VAL A 86 19.89 -3.99 -9.08
N ASP A 87 21.03 -4.66 -9.25
CA ASP A 87 21.47 -5.70 -8.31
C ASP A 87 21.87 -5.06 -6.98
N LYS A 88 22.57 -3.93 -7.03
CA LYS A 88 22.87 -3.11 -5.84
C LYS A 88 21.62 -2.60 -5.14
N LEU A 89 20.58 -2.22 -5.91
CA LEU A 89 19.27 -1.89 -5.33
C LEU A 89 18.67 -3.10 -4.59
N TRP A 90 18.72 -4.28 -5.19
CA TRP A 90 18.21 -5.51 -4.57
C TRP A 90 18.98 -5.89 -3.31
N GLU A 91 20.30 -5.74 -3.30
CA GLU A 91 21.15 -5.99 -2.11
C GLU A 91 20.81 -5.02 -0.98
N SER A 92 20.63 -3.73 -1.28
CA SER A 92 20.19 -2.72 -0.31
C SER A 92 18.82 -3.08 0.28
N LEU A 93 17.84 -3.42 -0.56
CA LEU A 93 16.51 -3.84 -0.13
C LEU A 93 16.56 -5.10 0.75
N SER A 94 17.33 -6.10 0.34
CA SER A 94 17.49 -7.35 1.07
C SER A 94 18.17 -7.14 2.42
N THR A 95 19.13 -6.22 2.50
CA THR A 95 19.80 -5.89 3.76
C THR A 95 18.86 -5.21 4.75
N ARG A 96 18.01 -4.30 4.26
CA ARG A 96 17.13 -3.50 5.12
C ARG A 96 15.83 -4.20 5.49
N TYR A 97 15.26 -4.97 4.59
CA TYR A 97 13.94 -5.59 4.74
C TYR A 97 13.99 -7.12 4.81
N GLY A 98 15.12 -7.74 4.50
CA GLY A 98 15.25 -9.19 4.54
C GLY A 98 15.02 -9.79 5.93
N GLY A 99 14.61 -11.05 5.94
CA GLY A 99 14.34 -11.79 7.17
C GLY A 99 13.19 -11.18 7.99
N LYS A 100 13.44 -10.89 9.27
CA LYS A 100 12.42 -10.36 10.19
C LYS A 100 12.26 -8.84 10.09
N ALA A 101 13.20 -8.12 9.47
CA ALA A 101 13.19 -6.67 9.43
C ALA A 101 11.99 -6.12 8.64
N GLY A 102 11.67 -6.71 7.47
CA GLY A 102 10.51 -6.34 6.67
C GLY A 102 9.19 -6.64 7.38
N VAL A 103 9.12 -7.75 8.10
CA VAL A 103 7.96 -8.09 8.94
C VAL A 103 7.75 -7.06 10.04
N GLU A 104 8.81 -6.70 10.76
CA GLU A 104 8.75 -5.68 11.82
C GLU A 104 8.36 -4.31 11.25
N ALA A 105 8.94 -3.91 10.11
CA ALA A 105 8.59 -2.67 9.41
C ALA A 105 7.11 -2.64 9.00
N ALA A 106 6.59 -3.75 8.47
CA ALA A 106 5.17 -3.86 8.13
C ALA A 106 4.26 -3.76 9.36
N TYR A 107 4.65 -4.34 10.50
CA TYR A 107 3.92 -4.21 11.76
C TYR A 107 3.93 -2.78 12.31
N LYS A 108 5.08 -2.08 12.23
CA LYS A 108 5.17 -0.65 12.56
C LYS A 108 4.19 0.15 11.70
N GLN A 109 4.25 -0.01 10.37
CA GLN A 109 3.34 0.67 9.45
C GLN A 109 1.86 0.35 9.70
N ALA A 110 1.53 -0.91 9.99
CA ALA A 110 0.17 -1.30 10.34
C ALA A 110 -0.31 -0.62 11.62
N ALA A 111 0.53 -0.56 12.67
CA ALA A 111 0.22 0.14 13.90
C ALA A 111 0.01 1.65 13.65
N GLU A 112 0.85 2.29 12.82
CA GLU A 112 0.67 3.69 12.42
C GLU A 112 -0.68 3.91 11.71
N ARG A 113 -1.04 3.04 10.76
CA ARG A 113 -2.34 3.10 10.06
C ARG A 113 -3.51 2.99 11.04
N ILE A 114 -3.43 2.10 12.03
CA ILE A 114 -4.45 1.93 13.08
C ILE A 114 -4.54 3.20 13.93
N ILE A 115 -3.41 3.66 14.49
CA ILE A 115 -3.35 4.85 15.36
C ILE A 115 -3.94 6.07 14.64
N ARG A 116 -3.50 6.32 13.42
CA ARG A 116 -3.94 7.47 12.61
C ARG A 116 -5.44 7.40 12.30
N ASN A 117 -5.97 6.24 11.89
CA ASN A 117 -7.35 6.12 11.45
C ASN A 117 -8.38 6.09 12.58
N PHE A 118 -8.04 5.50 13.72
CA PHE A 118 -8.90 5.55 14.91
C PHE A 118 -8.65 6.80 15.77
N GLY A 119 -7.68 7.63 15.38
CA GLY A 119 -7.29 8.82 16.12
C GLY A 119 -6.85 8.49 17.54
N LEU A 120 -6.19 7.34 17.73
CA LEU A 120 -5.66 6.93 19.03
C LEU A 120 -4.60 7.94 19.43
N ASP A 121 -4.64 8.36 20.69
CA ASP A 121 -3.61 9.16 21.32
C ASP A 121 -3.46 8.67 22.78
N ARG A 122 -2.44 9.15 23.51
CA ARG A 122 -2.22 8.74 24.90
C ARG A 122 -3.31 9.23 25.87
N GLN A 123 -4.21 10.13 25.46
CA GLN A 123 -5.18 10.84 26.30
C GLN A 123 -6.66 10.55 25.96
N LYS A 124 -6.97 10.02 24.77
CA LYS A 124 -8.30 9.67 24.32
C LYS A 124 -8.68 8.33 24.90
N GLU A 125 -9.72 8.34 25.70
CA GLU A 125 -10.32 7.14 26.25
C GLU A 125 -10.82 6.23 25.12
N VAL A 126 -10.15 5.09 24.98
CA VAL A 126 -10.71 3.90 24.35
C VAL A 126 -11.99 3.56 25.12
N LYS A 127 -13.15 3.61 24.47
CA LYS A 127 -14.41 3.24 25.11
C LYS A 127 -14.40 1.75 25.45
N ARG A 128 -14.13 1.44 26.72
CA ARG A 128 -14.24 0.11 27.29
C ARG A 128 -15.69 -0.13 27.67
N THR A 129 -16.32 -1.11 27.07
CA THR A 129 -17.66 -1.57 27.44
C THR A 129 -17.54 -2.85 28.28
N SER A 130 -18.61 -3.23 28.98
CA SER A 130 -18.66 -4.48 29.75
C SER A 130 -18.45 -5.74 28.91
N SER A 131 -18.60 -5.64 27.59
CA SER A 131 -18.47 -6.72 26.62
C SER A 131 -17.15 -6.71 25.83
N GLY A 132 -16.30 -5.67 25.98
CA GLY A 132 -15.08 -5.54 25.19
C GLY A 132 -14.63 -4.10 24.95
N VAL A 133 -14.00 -3.87 23.80
CA VAL A 133 -13.49 -2.56 23.39
C VAL A 133 -14.11 -2.17 22.06
N THR A 134 -14.64 -0.95 21.96
CA THR A 134 -15.16 -0.41 20.69
C THR A 134 -14.25 0.71 20.18
N LEU A 135 -13.70 0.54 18.99
CA LEU A 135 -13.03 1.61 18.26
C LEU A 135 -13.95 2.15 17.17
N ARG A 136 -14.06 3.47 17.08
CA ARG A 136 -14.91 4.16 16.10
C ARG A 136 -14.04 4.89 15.10
N LYS A 137 -14.25 4.60 13.81
CA LYS A 137 -13.61 5.29 12.69
C LYS A 137 -14.64 6.17 12.00
N SER A 138 -14.30 7.43 11.72
CA SER A 138 -15.10 8.28 10.85
C SER A 138 -15.03 7.76 9.41
N VAL A 139 -16.19 7.52 8.81
CA VAL A 139 -16.35 7.06 7.43
C VAL A 139 -17.58 7.74 6.87
N TYR A 140 -17.39 8.69 5.97
CA TYR A 140 -18.52 9.32 5.28
C TYR A 140 -19.03 8.37 4.20
N SER A 141 -20.33 8.06 4.26
CA SER A 141 -21.00 7.27 3.23
C SER A 141 -22.10 8.07 2.55
N GLU A 142 -22.36 7.73 1.30
CA GLU A 142 -23.41 8.30 0.47
C GLU A 142 -24.42 7.22 0.06
N ALA A 143 -25.59 7.63 -0.46
CA ALA A 143 -26.55 6.69 -0.98
C ALA A 143 -25.96 5.98 -2.21
N SER A 144 -26.19 4.67 -2.33
CA SER A 144 -25.82 3.96 -3.56
C SER A 144 -26.76 4.36 -4.69
N TYR A 145 -26.18 4.56 -5.89
CA TYR A 145 -26.93 4.80 -7.12
C TYR A 145 -27.47 3.51 -7.76
N SER A 146 -26.81 2.37 -7.50
CA SER A 146 -27.14 1.06 -8.06
C SER A 146 -28.14 0.28 -7.21
N SER A 147 -28.18 0.55 -5.91
CA SER A 147 -28.94 -0.25 -4.96
C SER A 147 -29.75 0.63 -4.00
N ALA A 148 -31.06 0.70 -4.21
CA ALA A 148 -31.95 1.49 -3.35
C ALA A 148 -31.84 1.05 -1.88
N GLY A 149 -31.75 2.02 -0.97
CA GLY A 149 -31.62 1.77 0.48
C GLY A 149 -30.23 1.40 0.97
N ARG A 150 -29.30 1.03 0.07
CA ARG A 150 -27.90 0.75 0.44
C ARG A 150 -27.05 2.02 0.41
N ARG A 151 -25.92 1.96 1.11
CA ARG A 151 -24.93 3.03 1.22
C ARG A 151 -23.60 2.55 0.68
N ARG A 152 -22.84 3.46 0.08
CA ARG A 152 -21.45 3.22 -0.33
C ARG A 152 -20.52 4.20 0.35
N ILE A 153 -19.26 3.84 0.50
CA ILE A 153 -18.24 4.74 1.05
C ILE A 153 -18.05 5.91 0.10
N GLY A 154 -18.06 7.13 0.62
CA GLY A 154 -17.83 8.33 -0.18
C GLY A 154 -16.37 8.41 -0.64
N TYR A 155 -16.15 9.00 -1.81
CA TYR A 155 -14.84 9.05 -2.49
C TYR A 155 -13.68 9.47 -1.57
N HIS A 156 -13.85 10.54 -0.79
CA HIS A 156 -12.83 11.07 0.13
C HIS A 156 -12.53 10.16 1.33
N SER A 157 -13.39 9.19 1.63
CA SER A 157 -13.19 8.23 2.72
C SER A 157 -12.57 6.91 2.25
N CYS A 158 -12.55 6.61 0.94
CA CYS A 158 -12.10 5.30 0.42
C CYS A 158 -10.65 5.00 0.79
N SER A 159 -9.71 5.88 0.45
CA SER A 159 -8.27 5.65 0.67
C SER A 159 -7.94 5.42 2.15
N HIS A 160 -8.40 6.31 3.03
CA HIS A 160 -8.19 6.17 4.47
C HIS A 160 -8.89 4.93 5.05
N THR A 161 -10.01 4.50 4.48
CA THR A 161 -10.72 3.29 4.93
C THR A 161 -10.00 2.02 4.48
N ALA A 162 -9.50 1.97 3.25
CA ALA A 162 -8.63 0.90 2.78
C ALA A 162 -7.37 0.79 3.65
N ASP A 163 -6.67 1.91 3.89
CA ASP A 163 -5.49 1.95 4.75
C ASP A 163 -5.78 1.44 6.17
N CYS A 164 -6.96 1.79 6.72
CA CYS A 164 -7.37 1.30 8.03
C CYS A 164 -7.57 -0.22 8.02
N LEU A 165 -8.27 -0.74 7.02
CA LEU A 165 -8.52 -2.18 6.88
C LEU A 165 -7.20 -2.95 6.68
N ASP A 166 -6.28 -2.45 5.86
CA ASP A 166 -4.95 -3.05 5.66
C ASP A 166 -4.17 -3.18 6.99
N GLY A 167 -4.19 -2.13 7.81
CA GLY A 167 -3.59 -2.15 9.15
C GLY A 167 -4.27 -3.18 10.06
N MET A 168 -5.60 -3.19 10.07
CA MET A 168 -6.40 -4.13 10.87
C MET A 168 -6.24 -5.59 10.45
N VAL A 169 -6.14 -5.87 9.15
CA VAL A 169 -5.86 -7.21 8.61
C VAL A 169 -4.50 -7.70 9.07
N THR A 170 -3.47 -6.84 8.96
CA THR A 170 -2.10 -7.19 9.40
C THR A 170 -2.07 -7.52 10.89
N PHE A 171 -2.74 -6.70 11.72
CA PHE A 171 -2.91 -6.97 13.15
C PHE A 171 -3.65 -8.30 13.39
N ALA A 172 -4.79 -8.52 12.74
CA ALA A 172 -5.61 -9.69 12.97
C ALA A 172 -4.88 -11.00 12.64
N VAL A 173 -4.06 -11.02 11.58
CA VAL A 173 -3.19 -12.16 11.27
C VAL A 173 -2.16 -12.38 12.37
N GLN A 174 -1.46 -11.33 12.81
CA GLN A 174 -0.46 -11.40 13.87
C GLN A 174 -1.07 -11.89 15.20
N ALA A 175 -2.30 -11.49 15.50
CA ALA A 175 -3.04 -11.87 16.69
C ALA A 175 -3.64 -13.30 16.63
N GLY A 176 -3.56 -13.98 15.48
CA GLY A 176 -4.17 -15.29 15.23
C GLY A 176 -5.67 -15.26 14.92
N ALA A 177 -6.25 -14.09 14.67
CA ALA A 177 -7.67 -13.90 14.33
C ALA A 177 -7.93 -14.02 12.82
N GLN A 178 -7.58 -15.18 12.24
CA GLN A 178 -7.54 -15.41 10.79
C GLN A 178 -8.88 -15.11 10.08
N ARG A 179 -10.01 -15.57 10.64
CA ARG A 179 -11.34 -15.32 10.06
C ARG A 179 -11.70 -13.83 10.01
N ALA A 180 -11.30 -13.07 11.02
CA ALA A 180 -11.51 -11.62 11.04
C ALA A 180 -10.63 -10.93 9.98
N ALA A 181 -9.38 -11.38 9.83
CA ALA A 181 -8.47 -10.89 8.80
C ALA A 181 -9.01 -11.13 7.38
N GLU A 182 -9.44 -12.36 7.08
CA GLU A 182 -10.02 -12.73 5.78
C GLU A 182 -11.31 -11.96 5.48
N GLY A 183 -12.18 -11.84 6.49
CA GLY A 183 -13.40 -11.05 6.40
C GLY A 183 -13.14 -9.58 6.07
N MET A 184 -12.23 -8.92 6.80
CA MET A 184 -11.86 -7.54 6.52
C MET A 184 -11.18 -7.38 5.16
N LYS A 185 -10.34 -8.33 4.74
CA LYS A 185 -9.67 -8.32 3.43
C LYS A 185 -10.65 -8.44 2.26
N SER A 186 -11.80 -9.08 2.47
CA SER A 186 -12.86 -9.20 1.45
C SER A 186 -13.62 -7.89 1.18
N ILE A 187 -13.49 -6.90 2.07
CA ILE A 187 -14.16 -5.60 1.95
C ILE A 187 -13.41 -4.75 0.92
N ASN A 188 -13.88 -4.75 -0.33
CA ASN A 188 -13.43 -3.80 -1.34
C ASN A 188 -14.13 -2.46 -1.17
N VAL A 189 -13.47 -1.48 -0.52
CA VAL A 189 -14.04 -0.17 -0.21
C VAL A 189 -14.61 0.60 -1.41
N HIS A 190 -14.18 0.29 -2.64
CA HIS A 190 -14.64 0.98 -3.85
C HIS A 190 -16.03 0.51 -4.32
N CYS A 191 -16.41 -0.72 -4.02
CA CYS A 191 -17.70 -1.30 -4.40
C CYS A 191 -18.48 -1.87 -3.21
N PHE A 192 -17.95 -1.75 -2.00
CA PHE A 192 -18.63 -2.22 -0.80
C PHE A 192 -19.86 -1.37 -0.52
N GLU A 193 -21.00 -2.04 -0.51
CA GLU A 193 -22.29 -1.45 -0.18
C GLU A 193 -22.85 -2.10 1.08
N TYR A 194 -23.50 -1.30 1.93
CA TYR A 194 -24.08 -1.79 3.19
C TYR A 194 -25.38 -1.07 3.56
N GLU A 195 -26.20 -1.70 4.40
CA GLU A 195 -27.36 -1.09 5.04
C GLU A 195 -26.98 -0.38 6.34
N TYR A 196 -27.76 0.63 6.74
CA TYR A 196 -27.52 1.31 8.01
C TYR A 196 -27.67 0.35 9.19
N ARG A 197 -26.62 0.28 10.03
CA ARG A 197 -26.45 -0.66 11.16
C ARG A 197 -26.30 -2.13 10.75
N GLU A 198 -26.02 -2.41 9.49
CA GLU A 198 -25.56 -3.73 9.06
C GLU A 198 -24.29 -4.10 9.84
N LYS A 199 -24.16 -5.40 10.12
CA LYS A 199 -23.06 -5.94 10.92
C LYS A 199 -22.35 -7.05 10.16
N LEU A 200 -21.02 -7.00 10.17
CA LEU A 200 -20.19 -8.18 9.88
C LEU A 200 -19.68 -8.74 11.21
N VAL A 201 -19.96 -10.01 11.45
CA VAL A 201 -19.60 -10.69 12.70
C VAL A 201 -18.58 -11.77 12.39
N TYR A 202 -17.44 -11.68 13.06
CA TYR A 202 -16.36 -12.65 13.02
C TYR A 202 -16.10 -13.12 14.46
N PRO A 203 -15.37 -14.24 14.66
CA PRO A 203 -14.86 -14.57 15.97
C PRO A 203 -14.07 -13.39 16.54
N GLU A 204 -14.45 -12.94 17.74
CA GLU A 204 -13.81 -11.87 18.50
C GLU A 204 -13.88 -10.45 17.91
N LEU A 205 -14.53 -10.26 16.75
CA LEU A 205 -14.68 -8.95 16.09
C LEU A 205 -16.07 -8.79 15.47
N GLU A 206 -16.78 -7.73 15.84
CA GLU A 206 -17.98 -7.24 15.14
C GLU A 206 -17.68 -5.87 14.50
N ILE A 207 -18.03 -5.70 13.23
CA ILE A 207 -17.96 -4.40 12.54
C ILE A 207 -19.39 -3.93 12.27
N VAL A 208 -19.75 -2.75 12.75
CA VAL A 208 -21.07 -2.13 12.55
C VAL A 208 -20.94 -0.89 11.67
N PHE A 209 -21.77 -0.82 10.63
CA PHE A 209 -21.70 0.28 9.67
C PHE A 209 -22.78 1.32 9.91
N PHE A 210 -22.38 2.55 10.21
CA PHE A 210 -23.27 3.71 10.30
C PHE A 210 -23.11 4.62 9.07
N LYS A 211 -23.92 5.67 9.02
CA LYS A 211 -23.88 6.69 7.97
C LYS A 211 -22.54 7.43 7.91
N GLU A 212 -21.98 7.75 9.07
CA GLU A 212 -20.82 8.65 9.20
C GLU A 212 -19.66 8.01 9.98
N ALA A 213 -19.80 6.74 10.36
CA ALA A 213 -18.77 6.03 11.09
C ALA A 213 -18.92 4.52 10.96
N TRP A 214 -17.81 3.83 11.13
CA TRP A 214 -17.78 2.38 11.34
C TRP A 214 -17.30 2.10 12.77
N GLU A 215 -17.92 1.14 13.44
CA GLU A 215 -17.53 0.70 14.77
C GLU A 215 -16.96 -0.71 14.72
N PHE A 216 -15.75 -0.86 15.23
CA PHE A 216 -15.04 -2.13 15.37
C PHE A 216 -15.09 -2.53 16.84
N LYS A 217 -15.81 -3.59 17.15
CA LYS A 217 -16.03 -4.10 18.49
C LYS A 217 -15.23 -5.37 18.69
N PHE A 218 -14.26 -5.31 19.58
CA PHE A 218 -13.35 -6.39 19.89
C PHE A 218 -13.79 -7.10 21.16
N SER A 219 -13.64 -8.42 21.21
CA SER A 219 -13.62 -9.18 22.47
C SER A 219 -12.52 -8.64 23.39
N HIS A 220 -12.61 -8.90 24.70
CA HIS A 220 -11.53 -8.56 25.63
C HIS A 220 -10.17 -9.17 25.22
N PRO A 221 -10.07 -10.48 24.89
CA PRO A 221 -8.78 -11.06 24.49
C PRO A 221 -8.19 -10.43 23.23
N LEU A 222 -9.00 -10.15 22.21
CA LEU A 222 -8.50 -9.54 20.97
C LEU A 222 -8.14 -8.05 21.18
N ALA A 223 -8.89 -7.35 22.03
CA ALA A 223 -8.58 -5.97 22.40
C ALA A 223 -7.25 -5.85 23.15
N GLU A 224 -6.94 -6.77 24.06
CA GLU A 224 -5.66 -6.80 24.76
C GLU A 224 -4.49 -6.98 23.79
N LYS A 225 -4.61 -7.94 22.86
CA LYS A 225 -3.62 -8.13 21.78
C LYS A 225 -3.46 -6.87 20.92
N LEU A 226 -4.55 -6.16 20.63
CA LEU A 226 -4.50 -4.89 19.89
C LEU A 226 -3.70 -3.83 20.65
N MET A 227 -3.92 -3.70 21.96
CA MET A 227 -3.19 -2.73 22.78
C MET A 227 -1.69 -3.07 22.87
N ILE A 228 -1.34 -4.35 23.01
CA ILE A 228 0.05 -4.81 22.98
C ILE A 228 0.67 -4.51 21.61
N PHE A 229 -0.02 -4.82 20.52
CA PHE A 229 0.46 -4.58 19.16
C PHE A 229 0.73 -3.08 18.91
N VAL A 230 -0.22 -2.22 19.26
CA VAL A 230 -0.08 -0.76 19.14
C VAL A 230 1.03 -0.23 20.06
N GLY A 231 1.15 -0.76 21.28
CA GLY A 231 2.21 -0.38 22.22
C GLY A 231 3.60 -0.79 21.74
N GLN A 232 3.74 -1.99 21.19
CA GLN A 232 5.02 -2.52 20.72
C GLN A 232 5.49 -1.88 19.41
N TYR A 233 4.60 -1.74 18.43
CA TYR A 233 4.97 -1.30 17.08
C TYR A 233 4.61 0.15 16.77
N GLY A 234 3.76 0.78 17.59
CA GLY A 234 3.29 2.16 17.39
C GLY A 234 3.86 3.19 18.36
N ALA A 235 4.73 2.80 19.31
CA ALA A 235 5.27 3.70 20.33
C ALA A 235 5.99 4.93 19.73
N GLU A 236 6.92 4.71 18.80
CA GLU A 236 7.68 5.78 18.14
C GLU A 236 6.76 6.77 17.41
N TYR A 237 5.71 6.27 16.75
CA TYR A 237 4.72 7.09 16.05
C TYR A 237 3.90 7.95 17.01
N LEU A 238 3.44 7.37 18.13
CA LEU A 238 2.73 8.09 19.17
C LEU A 238 3.58 9.20 19.79
N GLU A 239 4.88 8.94 20.00
CA GLU A 239 5.82 9.92 20.53
C GLU A 239 6.10 11.06 19.54
N ARG A 240 6.23 10.75 18.26
CA ARG A 240 6.34 11.77 17.20
C ARG A 240 5.08 12.65 17.17
N ARG A 241 3.88 12.05 17.12
CA ARG A 241 2.61 12.82 17.15
C ARG A 241 2.45 13.68 18.40
N ALA A 242 2.88 13.18 19.56
CA ALA A 242 2.81 13.94 20.81
C ALA A 242 3.77 15.13 20.84
N ARG A 243 4.90 15.08 20.10
CA ARG A 243 5.82 16.21 19.93
C ARG A 243 5.26 17.25 18.96
N GLU A 244 4.67 16.82 17.85
CA GLU A 244 4.09 17.70 16.82
C GLU A 244 2.82 18.44 17.29
N ALA A 245 2.14 17.92 18.32
CA ALA A 245 0.95 18.54 18.90
C ALA A 245 1.25 19.58 20.00
N ARG A 246 2.53 19.81 20.33
CA ARG A 246 2.99 20.84 21.29
C ARG A 246 3.45 22.08 20.55
#